data_AF-A0A921S7R8-F1
#
_entry.id   AF-A0A921S7R8-F1
#
_cell.length_a   1.000
_cell.length_b   1.000
_cell.length_c   1.000
_cell.angle_alpha   90.00
_cell.angle_beta   90.00
_cell.angle_gamma   90.00
#
_symmetry.space_group_name_H-M   'P 1'
#
loop_
_entity.id
_entity.type
_entity.pdbx_description
1 polymer ?
#
loop_
_entity_poly.entity_id
_entity_poly.type
_entity_poly.pdbx_seq_one_letter_code
_entity_poly.pdbx_strand_id
1 'polypeptide(L)'
;MVTQSPTRSALFTLEDAKIAFNIFCCICGIGSLGMPSNYARAGWGRAGWGYATIALLFMAFANIYATVLLSKVMLVAPVTVKTYSDLGEWVAGKWGRIVVVVSQMGVCLLAPCAFLVLGGTLLDVLFPDSFSQTVWIIFMALMVVPVALIPTLKESAGMAVAGCLGTIIADVIGVVILLYEERGHPTPPTPDVTLHQVLTTFGNLSLAYAAAIVIPDLQRQHSQPERMPRVIVVSLGLASAFFMAIAVIGYLAGGCQLSGNLLFSIVNTSDPYSTTTLGFLAD
;
A
#
# COMPACT_ATOMS: atom_id res chain seq x y z
N MET A 1 17.35 50.64 -6.26
CA MET A 1 17.18 49.60 -5.22
C MET A 1 15.72 49.17 -5.23
N VAL A 2 15.41 48.06 -5.90
CA VAL A 2 14.08 47.46 -5.86
C VAL A 2 14.04 46.55 -4.64
N THR A 3 13.30 46.98 -3.63
CA THR A 3 12.98 46.19 -2.44
C THR A 3 12.23 44.93 -2.86
N GLN A 4 12.91 43.78 -2.88
CA GLN A 4 12.23 42.49 -2.98
C GLN A 4 11.43 42.27 -1.69
N SER A 5 10.10 42.27 -1.82
CA SER A 5 9.21 41.73 -0.79
C SER A 5 9.53 40.24 -0.61
N PRO A 6 9.65 39.71 0.62
CA PRO A 6 9.79 38.28 0.82
C PRO A 6 8.45 37.65 0.48
N THR A 7 8.29 37.16 -0.74
CA THR A 7 7.16 36.30 -1.11
C THR A 7 7.23 35.11 -0.18
N ARG A 8 6.30 35.01 0.79
CA ARG A 8 6.14 33.80 1.61
C ARG A 8 6.05 32.63 0.64
N SER A 9 7.11 31.85 0.54
CA SER A 9 7.11 30.61 -0.22
C SER A 9 6.02 29.74 0.40
N ALA A 10 4.95 29.49 -0.36
CA ALA A 10 3.82 28.70 0.12
C ALA A 10 4.35 27.39 0.73
N LEU A 11 3.94 27.08 1.96
CA LEU A 11 4.45 25.91 2.70
C LEU A 11 4.10 24.58 2.01
N PHE A 12 3.04 24.58 1.20
CA PHE A 12 2.55 23.46 0.40
C PHE A 12 1.87 23.99 -0.86
N THR A 13 2.33 23.59 -2.05
CA THR A 13 1.74 24.01 -3.34
C THR A 13 0.69 23.00 -3.84
N LEU A 14 -0.09 23.38 -4.85
CA LEU A 14 -0.98 22.44 -5.55
C LEU A 14 -0.20 21.33 -6.27
N GLU A 15 1.04 21.59 -6.68
CA GLU A 15 1.92 20.57 -7.26
C GLU A 15 2.36 19.58 -6.17
N ASP A 16 2.77 20.08 -5.01
CA ASP A 16 3.13 19.30 -3.83
C ASP A 16 1.95 18.39 -3.42
N ALA A 17 0.72 18.91 -3.48
CA ALA A 17 -0.51 18.17 -3.20
C ALA A 17 -0.76 17.03 -4.20
N LYS A 18 -0.56 17.28 -5.51
CA LYS A 18 -0.72 16.26 -6.55
C LYS A 18 0.29 15.13 -6.40
N ILE A 19 1.54 15.47 -6.08
CA ILE A 19 2.60 14.48 -5.87
C ILE A 19 2.36 13.71 -4.57
N ALA A 20 1.98 14.40 -3.48
CA ALA A 20 1.59 13.75 -2.22
C ALA A 20 0.45 12.74 -2.44
N PHE A 21 -0.56 13.13 -3.22
CA PHE A 21 -1.68 12.26 -3.57
C PHE A 21 -1.23 11.07 -4.40
N ASN A 22 -0.34 11.25 -5.37
CA ASN A 22 0.21 10.14 -6.15
C ASN A 22 0.99 9.14 -5.27
N ILE A 23 1.84 9.63 -4.36
CA ILE A 23 2.54 8.78 -3.37
C ILE A 23 1.53 8.01 -2.51
N PHE A 24 0.47 8.69 -2.05
CA PHE A 24 -0.60 8.06 -1.29
C PHE A 24 -1.32 6.98 -2.11
N CYS A 25 -1.64 7.24 -3.38
CA CYS A 25 -2.26 6.26 -4.28
C CYS A 25 -1.38 5.05 -4.56
N CYS A 26 -0.05 5.21 -4.64
CA CYS A 26 0.86 4.08 -4.84
C CYS A 26 0.83 3.09 -3.66
N ILE A 27 0.46 3.56 -2.47
CA ILE A 27 0.47 2.80 -1.22
C ILE A 27 -0.92 2.27 -0.89
N CYS A 28 -1.95 3.06 -1.18
CA CYS A 28 -3.34 2.69 -1.01
C CYS A 28 -3.73 1.65 -2.07
N GLY A 29 -3.95 0.40 -1.65
CA GLY A 29 -4.13 -0.75 -2.52
C GLY A 29 -4.25 -2.03 -1.69
N ILE A 30 -3.55 -3.10 -2.10
CA ILE A 30 -3.49 -4.36 -1.32
C ILE A 30 -2.98 -4.11 0.11
N GLY A 31 -2.12 -3.10 0.28
CA GLY A 31 -1.60 -2.68 1.57
C GLY A 31 -2.70 -2.41 2.59
N SER A 32 -3.70 -1.56 2.29
CA SER A 32 -4.80 -1.24 3.21
C SER A 32 -5.71 -2.43 3.46
N LEU A 33 -6.08 -3.15 2.39
CA LEU A 33 -6.95 -4.31 2.46
C LEU A 33 -6.37 -5.44 3.34
N GLY A 34 -5.04 -5.57 3.42
CA GLY A 34 -4.36 -6.53 4.30
C GLY A 34 -4.15 -6.05 5.74
N MET A 35 -4.42 -4.78 6.07
CA MET A 35 -4.12 -4.20 7.39
C MET A 35 -4.91 -4.85 8.53
N PRO A 36 -6.23 -5.08 8.43
CA PRO A 36 -6.98 -5.76 9.48
C PRO A 36 -6.43 -7.16 9.77
N SER A 37 -6.11 -7.90 8.71
CA SER A 37 -5.54 -9.25 8.76
C SER A 37 -4.15 -9.29 9.40
N ASN A 38 -3.34 -8.25 9.19
CA ASN A 38 -2.05 -8.10 9.86
C ASN A 38 -2.22 -7.95 11.38
N TYR A 39 -3.23 -7.20 11.81
CA TYR A 39 -3.56 -7.05 13.23
C TYR A 39 -4.14 -8.34 13.82
N ALA A 40 -4.96 -9.06 13.04
CA ALA A 40 -5.46 -10.39 13.40
C ALA A 40 -4.35 -11.41 13.67
N ARG A 41 -3.24 -11.34 12.93
CA ARG A 41 -2.11 -12.27 13.03
C ARG A 41 -1.06 -11.89 14.06
N ALA A 42 -0.90 -10.60 14.34
CA ALA A 42 0.12 -10.09 15.25
C ALA A 42 -0.41 -9.73 16.64
N GLY A 43 -1.72 -9.90 16.90
CA GLY A 43 -2.31 -9.53 18.18
C GLY A 43 -2.10 -10.53 19.30
N TRP A 44 -1.87 -10.05 20.53
CA TRP A 44 -1.72 -10.87 21.73
C TRP A 44 -2.73 -10.45 22.81
N GLY A 45 -3.57 -11.38 23.26
CA GLY A 45 -4.48 -11.16 24.40
C GLY A 45 -5.66 -10.19 24.14
N ARG A 46 -6.39 -9.83 25.21
CA ARG A 46 -7.56 -8.91 25.19
C ARG A 46 -7.26 -7.48 24.70
N ALA A 47 -5.98 -7.12 24.57
CA ALA A 47 -5.48 -5.82 24.08
C ALA A 47 -4.61 -5.99 22.82
N GLY A 48 -4.93 -6.99 21.99
CA GLY A 48 -4.09 -7.49 20.89
C GLY A 48 -3.70 -6.49 19.80
N TRP A 49 -4.26 -5.28 19.76
CA TRP A 49 -3.81 -4.26 18.81
C TRP A 49 -2.43 -3.67 19.15
N GLY A 50 -1.98 -3.71 20.41
CA GLY A 50 -0.77 -3.00 20.85
C GLY A 50 0.51 -3.35 20.09
N TYR A 51 0.85 -4.64 19.96
CA TYR A 51 2.07 -5.08 19.25
C TYR A 51 1.98 -4.82 17.74
N ALA A 52 0.82 -5.05 17.14
CA ALA A 52 0.59 -4.78 15.72
C ALA A 52 0.70 -3.27 15.42
N THR A 53 0.21 -2.41 16.32
CA THR A 53 0.37 -0.96 16.23
C THR A 53 1.82 -0.53 16.42
N ILE A 54 2.55 -1.11 17.37
CA ILE A 54 4.00 -0.84 17.51
C ILE A 54 4.75 -1.24 16.26
N ALA A 55 4.46 -2.42 15.69
CA ALA A 55 5.07 -2.88 14.44
C ALA A 55 4.73 -1.96 13.27
N LEU A 56 3.46 -1.53 13.14
CA LEU A 56 3.03 -0.59 12.11
C LEU A 56 3.73 0.76 12.27
N LEU A 57 3.80 1.31 13.48
CA LEU A 57 4.47 2.59 13.75
C LEU A 57 5.99 2.50 13.50
N PHE A 58 6.63 1.40 13.89
CA PHE A 58 8.03 1.14 13.60
C PHE A 58 8.28 1.07 12.09
N MET A 59 7.47 0.30 11.37
CA MET A 59 7.58 0.16 9.91
C MET A 59 7.27 1.48 9.20
N ALA A 60 6.26 2.22 9.64
CA ALA A 60 5.96 3.55 9.13
C ALA A 60 7.14 4.50 9.33
N PHE A 61 7.67 4.59 10.54
CA PHE A 61 8.82 5.44 10.86
C PHE A 61 10.05 5.05 10.05
N ALA A 62 10.40 3.77 10.00
CA ALA A 62 11.56 3.27 9.26
C ALA A 62 11.44 3.56 7.76
N ASN A 63 10.28 3.32 7.15
CA ASN A 63 10.05 3.57 5.73
C ASN A 63 9.99 5.07 5.41
N ILE A 64 9.32 5.88 6.24
CA ILE A 64 9.31 7.35 6.08
C ILE A 64 10.74 7.88 6.15
N TYR A 65 11.49 7.47 7.17
CA TYR A 65 12.87 7.90 7.36
C TYR A 65 13.76 7.50 6.19
N ALA A 66 13.70 6.23 5.75
CA ALA A 66 14.48 5.74 4.61
C ALA A 66 14.13 6.49 3.33
N THR A 67 12.85 6.75 3.09
CA THR A 67 12.36 7.45 1.90
C THR A 67 12.74 8.93 1.90
N VAL A 68 12.73 9.58 3.07
CA VAL A 68 13.22 10.95 3.25
C VAL A 68 14.73 11.03 3.02
N LEU A 69 15.50 10.09 3.55
CA LEU A 69 16.93 10.01 3.29
C LEU A 69 17.22 9.82 1.81
N LEU A 70 16.51 8.90 1.15
CA LEU A 70 16.61 8.69 -0.30
C LEU A 70 16.41 10.01 -1.06
N SER A 71 15.34 10.74 -0.75
CA SER A 71 15.06 12.05 -1.35
C SER A 71 16.18 13.07 -1.11
N LYS A 72 16.73 13.14 0.11
CA LYS A 72 17.85 14.03 0.45
C LYS A 72 19.14 13.66 -0.28
N VAL A 73 19.46 12.37 -0.38
CA VAL A 73 20.67 11.91 -1.09
C VAL A 73 20.55 12.24 -2.58
N MET A 74 19.35 12.11 -3.15
CA MET A 74 19.09 12.53 -4.53
C MET A 74 19.25 14.03 -4.78
N LEU A 75 19.03 14.88 -3.77
CA LEU A 75 19.28 16.33 -3.90
C LEU A 75 20.77 16.68 -3.94
N VAL A 76 21.61 15.85 -3.31
CA VAL A 76 23.07 16.04 -3.28
C VAL A 76 23.75 15.35 -4.48
N ALA A 77 23.11 14.32 -5.04
CA ALA A 77 23.66 13.56 -6.15
C ALA A 77 23.85 14.44 -7.42
N PRO A 78 24.89 14.17 -8.22
CA PRO A 78 25.13 14.90 -9.46
C PRO A 78 24.01 14.65 -10.48
N VAL A 79 23.83 15.57 -11.42
CA VAL A 79 22.79 15.51 -12.48
C VAL A 79 22.87 14.27 -13.39
N THR A 80 23.97 13.53 -13.33
CA THR A 80 24.16 12.25 -14.02
C THR A 80 23.40 11.10 -13.37
N VAL A 81 23.10 11.19 -12.07
CA VAL A 81 22.38 10.18 -11.29
C VAL A 81 20.88 10.40 -11.43
N LYS A 82 20.22 9.52 -12.20
CA LYS A 82 18.82 9.72 -12.63
C LYS A 82 17.86 8.67 -12.11
N THR A 83 18.32 7.47 -11.86
CA THR A 83 17.50 6.34 -11.41
C THR A 83 17.88 5.91 -10.00
N TYR A 84 17.02 5.12 -9.34
CA TYR A 84 17.35 4.57 -8.04
C TYR A 84 18.62 3.70 -8.11
N SER A 85 18.78 2.92 -9.18
CA SER A 85 19.97 2.11 -9.41
C SER A 85 21.25 2.93 -9.60
N ASP A 86 21.18 4.07 -10.29
CA ASP A 86 22.34 4.95 -10.45
C ASP A 86 22.74 5.59 -9.12
N LEU A 87 21.76 5.85 -8.25
CA LEU A 87 22.01 6.33 -6.89
C LEU A 87 22.72 5.25 -6.06
N GLY A 88 22.28 4.00 -6.19
CA GLY A 88 22.96 2.85 -5.59
C GLY A 88 24.41 2.71 -6.06
N GLU A 89 24.66 2.95 -7.35
CA GLU A 89 26.03 2.98 -7.90
C GLU A 89 26.87 4.13 -7.33
N TRP A 90 26.27 5.31 -7.20
CA TRP A 90 26.98 6.49 -6.69
C TRP A 90 27.36 6.35 -5.21
N VAL A 91 26.49 5.76 -4.38
CA VAL A 91 26.74 5.61 -2.93
C VAL A 91 27.64 4.41 -2.61
N ALA A 92 27.42 3.27 -3.26
CA ALA A 92 28.04 1.99 -2.88
C ALA A 92 28.76 1.27 -4.04
N GLY A 93 29.00 1.97 -5.15
CA GLY A 93 29.67 1.43 -6.33
C GLY A 93 28.86 0.35 -7.06
N LYS A 94 29.54 -0.46 -7.87
CA LYS A 94 28.92 -1.48 -8.73
C LYS A 94 28.04 -2.47 -7.98
N TRP A 95 28.43 -2.86 -6.76
CA TRP A 95 27.63 -3.76 -5.92
C TRP A 95 26.32 -3.11 -5.46
N GLY A 96 26.36 -1.81 -5.12
CA GLY A 96 25.15 -1.04 -4.82
C GLY A 96 24.18 -1.00 -5.99
N ARG A 97 24.68 -0.79 -7.21
CA ARG A 97 23.86 -0.85 -8.43
C ARG A 97 23.14 -2.19 -8.55
N ILE A 98 23.87 -3.30 -8.43
CA ILE A 98 23.30 -4.65 -8.59
C ILE A 98 22.21 -4.91 -7.53
N VAL A 99 22.48 -4.60 -6.26
CA VAL A 99 21.52 -4.81 -5.16
C VAL A 99 20.25 -4.00 -5.39
N VAL A 100 20.37 -2.72 -5.78
CA VAL A 100 19.21 -1.88 -6.06
C VAL A 100 18.44 -2.37 -7.28
N VAL A 101 19.11 -2.72 -8.39
CA VAL A 101 18.44 -3.23 -9.59
C VAL A 101 17.68 -4.52 -9.31
N VAL A 102 18.30 -5.49 -8.62
CA VAL A 102 17.67 -6.77 -8.33
C VAL A 102 16.46 -6.59 -7.41
N SER A 103 16.60 -5.80 -6.35
CA SER A 103 15.47 -5.52 -5.43
C SER A 103 14.35 -4.74 -6.12
N GLN A 104 14.69 -3.73 -6.93
CA GLN A 104 13.73 -2.96 -7.72
C GLN A 104 12.99 -3.83 -8.74
N MET A 105 13.69 -4.69 -9.48
CA MET A 105 13.08 -5.65 -10.39
C MET A 105 12.16 -6.61 -9.66
N GLY A 106 12.56 -7.09 -8.48
CA GLY A 106 11.73 -7.93 -7.62
C GLY A 106 10.41 -7.28 -7.25
N VAL A 107 10.44 -6.03 -6.76
CA VAL A 107 9.21 -5.29 -6.42
C VAL A 107 8.36 -5.01 -7.66
N CYS A 108 8.96 -4.56 -8.76
CA CYS A 108 8.26 -4.27 -10.01
C CYS A 108 7.62 -5.50 -10.67
N LEU A 109 8.11 -6.72 -10.39
CA LEU A 109 7.53 -7.96 -10.92
C LEU A 109 6.49 -8.55 -9.95
N LEU A 110 6.87 -8.70 -8.67
CA LEU A 110 6.05 -9.38 -7.68
C LEU A 110 4.82 -8.57 -7.26
N ALA A 111 4.92 -7.23 -7.20
CA ALA A 111 3.76 -6.42 -6.85
C ALA A 111 2.64 -6.55 -7.91
N PRO A 112 2.86 -6.33 -9.22
CA PRO A 112 1.83 -6.58 -10.24
C PRO A 112 1.30 -8.01 -10.21
N CYS A 113 2.15 -9.02 -10.00
CA CYS A 113 1.68 -10.40 -9.86
C CYS A 113 0.67 -10.54 -8.70
N ALA A 114 0.93 -9.93 -7.54
CA ALA A 114 -0.01 -9.94 -6.41
C ALA A 114 -1.34 -9.24 -6.75
N PHE A 115 -1.29 -8.10 -7.45
CA PHE A 115 -2.50 -7.39 -7.93
C PHE A 115 -3.30 -8.20 -8.94
N LEU A 116 -2.62 -8.87 -9.88
CA LEU A 116 -3.28 -9.71 -10.89
C LEU A 116 -3.96 -10.93 -10.25
N VAL A 117 -3.30 -11.59 -9.29
CA VAL A 117 -3.89 -12.71 -8.55
C VAL A 117 -5.10 -12.24 -7.73
N LEU A 118 -4.97 -11.14 -6.99
CA LEU A 118 -6.08 -10.57 -6.21
C LEU A 118 -7.27 -10.23 -7.11
N GLY A 119 -7.06 -9.49 -8.20
CA GLY A 119 -8.15 -9.12 -9.10
C GLY A 119 -8.73 -10.32 -9.85
N GLY A 120 -7.92 -11.32 -10.18
CA GLY A 120 -8.40 -12.59 -10.74
C GLY A 120 -9.34 -13.32 -9.78
N THR A 121 -8.99 -13.42 -8.49
CA THR A 121 -9.87 -14.01 -7.46
C THR A 121 -11.16 -13.19 -7.30
N LEU A 122 -11.08 -11.86 -7.30
CA LEU A 122 -12.28 -11.02 -7.18
C LEU A 122 -13.24 -11.17 -8.36
N LEU A 123 -12.71 -11.29 -9.60
CA LEU A 123 -13.54 -11.50 -10.79
C LEU A 123 -14.17 -12.90 -10.82
N ASP A 124 -13.44 -13.92 -10.35
CA ASP A 124 -13.95 -15.28 -10.20
C ASP A 124 -15.13 -15.33 -9.22
N VAL A 125 -15.03 -14.60 -8.11
CA VAL A 125 -16.10 -14.45 -7.11
C VAL A 125 -17.28 -13.64 -7.66
N LEU A 126 -17.03 -12.60 -8.45
CA LEU A 126 -18.09 -11.73 -9.00
C LEU A 126 -18.86 -12.40 -10.14
N PHE A 127 -18.20 -13.22 -10.93
CA PHE A 127 -18.77 -13.97 -12.06
C PHE A 127 -18.54 -15.48 -11.88
N PRO A 128 -19.21 -16.09 -10.89
CA PRO A 128 -19.05 -17.51 -10.63
C PRO A 128 -19.41 -18.32 -11.89
N ASP A 129 -18.75 -19.46 -12.07
CA ASP A 129 -18.94 -20.42 -13.17
C ASP A 129 -18.73 -19.88 -14.60
N SER A 130 -18.26 -18.65 -14.77
CA SER A 130 -18.05 -18.06 -16.11
C SER A 130 -16.72 -18.49 -16.74
N PHE A 131 -15.62 -18.27 -16.03
CA PHE A 131 -14.26 -18.62 -16.46
C PHE A 131 -13.40 -18.97 -15.26
N SER A 132 -12.39 -19.82 -15.43
CA SER A 132 -11.41 -20.10 -14.37
C SER A 132 -10.62 -18.84 -13.99
N GLN A 133 -10.28 -18.70 -12.70
CA GLN A 133 -9.36 -17.68 -12.17
C GLN A 133 -8.13 -17.42 -13.06
N THR A 134 -7.51 -18.45 -13.64
CA THR A 134 -6.34 -18.28 -14.53
C THR A 134 -6.66 -17.44 -15.77
N VAL A 135 -7.85 -17.64 -16.36
CA VAL A 135 -8.30 -16.88 -17.53
C VAL A 135 -8.56 -15.41 -17.14
N TRP A 136 -9.16 -15.17 -15.97
CA TRP A 136 -9.34 -13.81 -15.45
C TRP A 136 -8.02 -13.09 -15.20
N ILE A 137 -7.01 -13.79 -14.66
CA ILE A 137 -5.65 -13.25 -14.48
C ILE A 137 -5.04 -12.86 -15.82
N ILE A 138 -5.13 -13.73 -16.84
CA ILE A 138 -4.59 -13.44 -18.18
C ILE A 138 -5.33 -12.25 -18.81
N PHE A 139 -6.65 -12.21 -18.71
CA PHE A 139 -7.47 -11.11 -19.22
C PHE A 139 -7.09 -9.77 -18.58
N MET A 140 -6.97 -9.73 -17.26
CA MET A 140 -6.50 -8.56 -16.52
C MET A 140 -5.10 -8.14 -16.96
N ALA A 141 -4.17 -9.09 -17.09
CA ALA A 141 -2.81 -8.80 -17.54
C ALA A 141 -2.81 -8.13 -18.92
N LEU A 142 -3.58 -8.64 -19.88
CA LEU A 142 -3.71 -8.06 -21.22
C LEU A 142 -4.29 -6.63 -21.19
N MET A 143 -5.25 -6.35 -20.31
CA MET A 143 -5.83 -5.02 -20.15
C MET A 143 -4.88 -4.02 -19.50
N VAL A 144 -3.98 -4.47 -18.61
CA VAL A 144 -3.01 -3.61 -17.92
C VAL A 144 -1.76 -3.33 -18.77
N VAL A 145 -1.39 -4.20 -19.71
CA VAL A 145 -0.23 -3.98 -20.61
C VAL A 145 -0.23 -2.59 -21.30
N PRO A 146 -1.30 -2.12 -21.97
CA PRO A 146 -1.28 -0.80 -22.60
C PRO A 146 -1.11 0.34 -21.61
N VAL A 147 -1.62 0.17 -20.38
CA VAL A 147 -1.47 1.12 -19.27
C VAL A 147 -0.03 1.14 -18.75
N ALA A 148 0.61 -0.02 -18.64
CA ALA A 148 2.00 -0.13 -18.22
C ALA A 148 3.01 0.47 -19.21
N LEU A 149 2.60 0.67 -20.46
CA LEU A 149 3.43 1.30 -21.51
C LEU A 149 3.39 2.84 -21.47
N ILE A 150 2.58 3.44 -20.60
CA ILE A 150 2.54 4.90 -20.44
C ILE A 150 3.88 5.38 -19.83
N PRO A 151 4.63 6.25 -20.53
CA PRO A 151 6.02 6.54 -20.18
C PRO A 151 6.19 7.45 -18.96
N THR A 152 5.13 8.13 -18.51
CA THR A 152 5.23 9.11 -17.42
C THR A 152 4.20 8.90 -16.31
N LEU A 153 4.65 9.02 -15.05
CA LEU A 153 3.78 8.98 -13.87
C LEU A 153 2.74 10.13 -13.83
N LYS A 154 2.96 11.21 -14.58
CA LYS A 154 1.97 12.31 -14.70
C LYS A 154 0.77 11.90 -15.55
N GLU A 155 1.00 11.15 -16.63
CA GLU A 155 -0.05 10.67 -17.53
C GLU A 155 -0.85 9.53 -16.89
N SER A 156 -0.23 8.71 -16.04
CA SER A 156 -0.91 7.64 -15.31
C SER A 156 -1.57 8.09 -13.99
N ALA A 157 -1.37 9.34 -13.56
CA ALA A 157 -1.90 9.85 -12.30
C ALA A 157 -3.42 9.71 -12.17
N GLY A 158 -4.18 9.90 -13.27
CA GLY A 158 -5.63 9.73 -13.27
C GLY A 158 -6.08 8.29 -12.94
N MET A 159 -5.35 7.29 -13.43
CA MET A 159 -5.63 5.88 -13.12
C MET A 159 -5.21 5.51 -11.70
N ALA A 160 -4.10 6.06 -11.21
CA ALA A 160 -3.70 5.89 -9.80
C ALA A 160 -4.76 6.45 -8.85
N VAL A 161 -5.34 7.63 -9.18
CA VAL A 161 -6.46 8.22 -8.42
C VAL A 161 -7.67 7.31 -8.45
N ALA A 162 -8.08 6.82 -9.63
CA ALA A 162 -9.24 5.94 -9.76
C ALA A 162 -9.07 4.63 -8.96
N GLY A 163 -7.90 3.99 -9.04
CA GLY A 163 -7.58 2.79 -8.28
C GLY A 163 -7.58 3.00 -6.77
N CYS A 164 -6.98 4.11 -6.33
CA CYS A 164 -6.95 4.51 -4.92
C CYS A 164 -8.36 4.78 -4.37
N LEU A 165 -9.18 5.55 -5.08
CA LEU A 165 -10.58 5.78 -4.70
C LEU A 165 -11.38 4.48 -4.64
N GLY A 166 -11.20 3.59 -5.63
CA GLY A 166 -11.83 2.27 -5.62
C GLY A 166 -11.44 1.45 -4.40
N THR A 167 -10.16 1.48 -4.01
CA THR A 167 -9.69 0.77 -2.81
C THR A 167 -10.24 1.40 -1.53
N ILE A 168 -10.24 2.74 -1.40
CA ILE A 168 -10.82 3.41 -0.22
C ILE A 168 -12.30 3.07 -0.08
N ILE A 169 -13.05 3.08 -1.19
CA ILE A 169 -14.48 2.72 -1.19
C ILE A 169 -14.63 1.25 -0.76
N ALA A 170 -13.83 0.34 -1.30
CA ALA A 170 -13.83 -1.07 -0.92
C ALA A 170 -13.47 -1.28 0.57
N ASP A 171 -12.47 -0.55 1.08
CA ASP A 171 -12.07 -0.58 2.49
C ASP A 171 -13.21 -0.12 3.40
N VAL A 172 -13.86 1.00 3.08
CA VAL A 172 -14.98 1.55 3.85
C VAL A 172 -16.17 0.59 3.83
N ILE A 173 -16.57 0.10 2.66
CA ILE A 173 -17.68 -0.84 2.52
C ILE A 173 -17.36 -2.14 3.28
N GLY A 174 -16.17 -2.70 3.09
CA GLY A 174 -15.76 -3.95 3.75
C GLY A 174 -15.74 -3.84 5.27
N VAL A 175 -15.23 -2.73 5.81
CA VAL A 175 -15.27 -2.47 7.25
C VAL A 175 -16.69 -2.27 7.76
N VAL A 176 -17.56 -1.57 7.01
CA VAL A 176 -18.96 -1.35 7.41
C VAL A 176 -19.74 -2.66 7.44
N ILE A 177 -19.57 -3.53 6.44
CA ILE A 177 -20.19 -4.86 6.41
C ILE A 177 -19.70 -5.68 7.60
N LEU A 178 -18.39 -5.74 7.85
CA LEU A 178 -17.84 -6.43 9.02
C LEU A 178 -18.45 -5.92 10.34
N LEU A 179 -18.55 -4.60 10.51
CA LEU A 179 -19.13 -3.99 11.70
C LEU A 179 -20.64 -4.20 11.83
N TYR A 180 -21.33 -4.56 10.76
CA TYR A 180 -22.77 -4.82 10.76
C TYR A 180 -23.06 -6.30 11.04
N GLU A 181 -22.38 -7.21 10.34
CA GLU A 181 -22.59 -8.65 10.45
C GLU A 181 -22.06 -9.21 11.79
N GLU A 182 -20.94 -8.70 12.29
CA GLU A 182 -20.40 -9.12 13.60
C GLU A 182 -21.15 -8.50 14.81
N ARG A 183 -22.29 -7.82 14.59
CA ARG A 183 -23.06 -7.22 15.69
C ARG A 183 -23.70 -8.30 16.55
N GLY A 184 -23.13 -8.48 17.75
CA GLY A 184 -23.64 -9.42 18.74
C GLY A 184 -22.86 -10.73 18.81
N HIS A 185 -21.80 -10.87 18.00
CA HIS A 185 -20.85 -11.96 18.14
C HIS A 185 -20.02 -11.78 19.43
N PRO A 186 -19.67 -12.89 20.13
CA PRO A 186 -18.82 -12.83 21.31
C PRO A 186 -17.46 -12.23 20.94
N THR A 187 -16.79 -11.61 21.93
CA THR A 187 -15.47 -10.99 21.71
C THR A 187 -14.55 -11.96 20.98
N PRO A 188 -13.90 -11.53 19.89
CA PRO A 188 -13.10 -12.43 19.07
C PRO A 188 -12.05 -13.17 19.90
N PRO A 189 -11.76 -14.45 19.60
CA PRO A 189 -10.72 -15.19 20.30
C PRO A 189 -9.37 -14.48 20.17
N THR A 190 -8.47 -14.70 21.13
CA THR A 190 -7.13 -14.10 21.10
C THR A 190 -6.23 -14.86 20.13
N PRO A 191 -5.41 -14.18 19.30
CA PRO A 191 -4.55 -14.89 18.37
C PRO A 191 -3.43 -15.61 19.11
N ASP A 192 -3.13 -16.84 18.69
CA ASP A 192 -1.89 -17.50 19.08
C ASP A 192 -0.76 -16.95 18.21
N VAL A 193 0.05 -16.06 18.78
CA VAL A 193 1.15 -15.42 18.04
C VAL A 193 2.25 -16.43 17.76
N THR A 194 2.36 -16.86 16.52
CA THR A 194 3.48 -17.67 16.02
C THR A 194 4.55 -16.82 15.34
N LEU A 195 5.80 -17.28 15.36
CA LEU A 195 6.90 -16.61 14.65
C LEU A 195 6.60 -16.44 13.16
N HIS A 196 5.92 -17.41 12.54
CA HIS A 196 5.49 -17.35 11.14
C HIS A 196 4.52 -16.19 10.89
N GLN A 197 3.54 -15.97 11.76
CA GLN A 197 2.58 -14.87 11.63
C GLN A 197 3.22 -13.50 11.84
N VAL A 198 4.18 -13.41 12.76
CA VAL A 198 4.95 -12.17 12.98
C VAL A 198 5.75 -11.83 11.72
N LEU A 199 6.52 -12.78 11.19
CA LEU A 199 7.31 -12.57 9.95
C LEU A 199 6.41 -12.21 8.76
N THR A 200 5.27 -12.89 8.62
CA THR A 200 4.27 -12.60 7.58
C THR A 200 3.74 -11.17 7.71
N THR A 201 3.44 -10.72 8.94
CA THR A 201 2.94 -9.37 9.21
C THR A 201 3.99 -8.31 8.84
N PHE A 202 5.25 -8.51 9.23
CA PHE A 202 6.34 -7.60 8.84
C PHE A 202 6.55 -7.57 7.32
N GLY A 203 6.44 -8.71 6.64
CA GLY A 203 6.49 -8.78 5.17
C GLY A 203 5.37 -7.98 4.50
N ASN A 204 4.12 -8.17 4.97
CA ASN A 204 2.96 -7.43 4.46
C ASN A 204 3.07 -5.93 4.73
N LEU A 205 3.52 -5.52 5.93
CA LEU A 205 3.77 -4.12 6.25
C LEU A 205 4.89 -3.54 5.38
N SER A 206 5.96 -4.30 5.12
CA SER A 206 7.03 -3.86 4.22
C SER A 206 6.55 -3.66 2.80
N LEU A 207 5.65 -4.53 2.30
CA LEU A 207 5.03 -4.37 0.99
C LEU A 207 4.11 -3.15 0.96
N ALA A 208 3.30 -2.94 2.00
CA ALA A 208 2.39 -1.80 2.08
C ALA A 208 3.12 -0.45 2.05
N TYR A 209 4.32 -0.35 2.65
CA TYR A 209 5.11 0.88 2.66
C TYR A 209 6.15 0.99 1.52
N ALA A 210 6.06 0.15 0.47
CA ALA A 210 7.03 0.08 -0.63
C ALA A 210 7.00 1.27 -1.62
N ALA A 211 6.92 2.51 -1.12
CA ALA A 211 6.84 3.73 -1.93
C ALA A 211 8.20 4.27 -2.39
N ALA A 212 9.30 3.84 -1.76
CA ALA A 212 10.64 4.38 -2.03
C ALA A 212 11.06 4.25 -3.51
N ILE A 213 10.57 3.23 -4.20
CA ILE A 213 10.89 2.93 -5.61
C ILE A 213 10.40 3.99 -6.60
N VAL A 214 9.28 4.68 -6.31
CA VAL A 214 8.71 5.71 -7.20
C VAL A 214 9.22 7.12 -6.89
N ILE A 215 9.87 7.31 -5.74
CA ILE A 215 10.34 8.63 -5.31
C ILE A 215 11.32 9.26 -6.29
N PRO A 216 12.31 8.54 -6.85
CA PRO A 216 13.24 9.14 -7.81
C PRO A 216 12.55 9.73 -9.04
N ASP A 217 11.56 9.03 -9.58
CA ASP A 217 10.81 9.48 -10.75
C ASP A 217 9.89 10.66 -10.41
N LEU A 218 9.20 10.61 -9.26
CA LEU A 218 8.35 11.70 -8.78
C LEU A 218 9.16 12.97 -8.45
N GLN A 219 10.33 12.82 -7.82
CA GLN A 219 11.19 13.94 -7.47
C GLN A 219 11.74 14.64 -8.72
N ARG A 220 12.08 13.88 -9.77
CA ARG A 220 12.53 14.45 -11.06
C ARG A 220 11.42 15.18 -11.81
N GLN A 221 10.18 14.79 -11.59
CA GLN A 221 9.00 15.40 -12.19
C GLN A 221 8.53 16.66 -11.44
N HIS A 222 9.08 16.92 -10.26
CA HIS A 222 8.73 18.06 -9.41
C HIS A 222 9.56 19.29 -9.78
N SER A 223 8.89 20.43 -9.94
CA SER A 223 9.51 21.73 -10.20
C SER A 223 10.46 22.19 -9.09
N GLN A 224 10.25 21.75 -7.84
CA GLN A 224 11.05 22.13 -6.66
C GLN A 224 11.37 20.88 -5.81
N PRO A 225 12.40 20.10 -6.20
CA PRO A 225 12.69 18.82 -5.56
C PRO A 225 13.09 18.95 -4.08
N GLU A 226 13.56 20.13 -3.65
CA GLU A 226 13.90 20.43 -2.24
C GLU A 226 12.71 20.26 -1.28
N ARG A 227 11.47 20.34 -1.79
CA ARG A 227 10.25 20.17 -1.00
C ARG A 227 9.84 18.71 -0.84
N MET A 228 10.39 17.81 -1.65
CA MET A 228 10.02 16.40 -1.72
C MET A 228 10.09 15.68 -0.35
N PRO A 229 11.09 15.92 0.52
CA PRO A 229 11.11 15.36 1.87
C PRO A 229 9.87 15.69 2.70
N ARG A 230 9.35 16.91 2.59
CA ARG A 230 8.13 17.34 3.30
C ARG A 230 6.89 16.64 2.72
N VAL A 231 6.81 16.56 1.39
CA VAL A 231 5.73 15.88 0.67
C VAL A 231 5.64 14.41 1.09
N ILE A 232 6.79 13.73 1.15
CA ILE A 232 6.90 12.32 1.58
C ILE A 232 6.39 12.13 3.01
N VAL A 233 6.82 12.96 3.96
CA VAL A 233 6.38 12.85 5.37
C VAL A 233 4.87 13.03 5.48
N VAL A 234 4.29 13.99 4.76
CA VAL A 234 2.85 14.25 4.77
C VAL A 234 2.08 13.10 4.14
N SER A 235 2.48 12.63 2.95
CA SER A 235 1.77 11.58 2.22
C SER A 235 1.83 10.23 2.93
N LEU A 236 3.03 9.82 3.36
CA LEU A 236 3.21 8.57 4.09
C LEU A 236 2.60 8.62 5.48
N GLY A 237 2.68 9.76 6.18
CA GLY A 237 2.02 9.96 7.47
C GLY A 237 0.50 9.85 7.37
N LEU A 238 -0.10 10.44 6.33
CA LEU A 238 -1.53 10.32 6.05
C LEU A 238 -1.92 8.88 5.72
N ALA A 239 -1.12 8.19 4.89
CA ALA A 239 -1.32 6.77 4.59
C ALA A 239 -1.24 5.90 5.85
N SER A 240 -0.26 6.14 6.74
CA SER A 240 -0.15 5.44 8.02
C SER A 240 -1.36 5.66 8.92
N ALA A 241 -1.89 6.88 9.00
CA ALA A 241 -3.09 7.17 9.77
C ALA A 241 -4.32 6.43 9.23
N PHE A 242 -4.47 6.41 7.89
CA PHE A 242 -5.53 5.66 7.21
C PHE A 242 -5.40 4.14 7.45
N PHE A 243 -4.20 3.59 7.29
CA PHE A 243 -3.91 2.17 7.57
C PHE A 243 -4.21 1.81 9.01
N MET A 244 -3.81 2.64 9.98
CA MET A 244 -4.08 2.40 11.39
C MET A 244 -5.59 2.41 11.69
N ALA A 245 -6.35 3.34 11.09
CA ALA A 245 -7.80 3.40 11.27
C ALA A 245 -8.48 2.12 10.78
N ILE A 246 -8.21 1.70 9.54
CA ILE A 246 -8.80 0.46 8.98
C ILE A 246 -8.35 -0.77 9.76
N ALA A 247 -7.07 -0.85 10.13
CA ALA A 247 -6.52 -1.98 10.87
C ALA A 247 -7.25 -2.18 12.21
N VAL A 248 -7.39 -1.09 12.99
CA VAL A 248 -8.03 -1.14 14.31
C VAL A 248 -9.50 -1.47 14.17
N ILE A 249 -10.23 -0.79 13.28
CA ILE A 249 -11.68 -1.00 13.15
C ILE A 249 -11.95 -2.43 12.64
N GLY A 250 -11.25 -2.88 11.61
CA GLY A 250 -11.42 -4.22 11.06
C GLY A 250 -11.06 -5.32 12.07
N TYR A 251 -9.95 -5.15 12.82
CA TYR A 251 -9.57 -6.09 13.87
C TYR A 251 -10.58 -6.15 15.02
N LEU A 252 -11.13 -5.02 15.44
CA LEU A 252 -12.15 -4.98 16.50
C LEU A 252 -13.46 -5.68 16.08
N ALA A 253 -13.76 -5.71 14.78
CA ALA A 253 -14.92 -6.42 14.25
C ALA A 253 -14.66 -7.93 14.12
N GLY A 254 -13.66 -8.35 13.33
CA GLY A 254 -13.47 -9.77 12.96
C GLY A 254 -12.39 -10.53 13.75
N GLY A 255 -11.55 -9.83 14.52
CA GLY A 255 -10.45 -10.43 15.30
C GLY A 255 -9.60 -11.44 14.53
N CYS A 256 -9.31 -12.61 15.12
CA CYS A 256 -8.41 -13.62 14.52
C CYS A 256 -8.94 -14.29 13.25
N GLN A 257 -10.23 -14.21 12.99
CA GLN A 257 -10.91 -14.96 11.94
C GLN A 257 -10.81 -14.25 10.58
N LEU A 258 -10.27 -13.03 10.56
CA LEU A 258 -9.96 -12.31 9.34
C LEU A 258 -9.04 -13.13 8.43
N SER A 259 -9.47 -13.30 7.18
CA SER A 259 -8.68 -13.88 6.10
C SER A 259 -7.48 -12.98 5.78
N GLY A 260 -6.57 -13.40 4.90
CA GLY A 260 -5.37 -12.63 4.53
C GLY A 260 -5.64 -11.27 3.87
N ASN A 261 -6.89 -10.99 3.50
CA ASN A 261 -7.38 -9.75 2.94
C ASN A 261 -8.79 -9.47 3.49
N LEU A 262 -9.11 -8.20 3.73
CA LEU A 262 -10.41 -7.72 4.19
C LEU A 262 -11.56 -8.21 3.29
N LEU A 263 -11.42 -8.09 1.97
CA LEU A 263 -12.45 -8.50 1.01
C LEU A 263 -12.74 -10.00 1.12
N PHE A 264 -11.71 -10.82 1.27
CA PHE A 264 -11.87 -12.27 1.44
C PHE A 264 -12.39 -12.69 2.82
N SER A 265 -12.59 -11.73 3.73
CA SER A 265 -13.24 -11.98 5.01
C SER A 265 -14.74 -11.76 4.93
N ILE A 266 -15.21 -10.87 4.03
CA ILE A 266 -16.62 -10.57 3.84
C ILE A 266 -17.31 -11.41 2.76
N VAL A 267 -16.54 -12.10 1.91
CA VAL A 267 -17.08 -13.02 0.90
C VAL A 267 -16.26 -14.30 0.87
N ASN A 268 -16.94 -15.44 0.68
CA ASN A 268 -16.27 -16.72 0.52
C ASN A 268 -15.72 -16.84 -0.91
N THR A 269 -14.40 -17.01 -1.03
CA THR A 269 -13.73 -17.07 -2.34
C THR A 269 -13.88 -18.39 -3.07
N SER A 270 -14.34 -19.45 -2.40
CA SER A 270 -14.55 -20.78 -3.00
C SER A 270 -15.98 -21.00 -3.47
N ASP A 271 -16.95 -20.43 -2.75
CA ASP A 271 -18.35 -20.42 -3.16
C ASP A 271 -19.01 -19.13 -2.62
N PRO A 272 -19.29 -18.14 -3.48
CA PRO A 272 -19.85 -16.85 -3.05
C PRO A 272 -21.24 -16.96 -2.44
N TYR A 273 -21.96 -18.06 -2.66
CA TYR A 273 -23.29 -18.31 -2.08
C TYR A 273 -23.22 -19.06 -0.75
N SER A 274 -22.02 -19.39 -0.27
CA SER A 274 -21.79 -20.07 1.00
C SER A 274 -21.36 -19.08 2.09
N THR A 275 -21.50 -19.49 3.34
CA THR A 275 -21.10 -18.67 4.49
C THR A 275 -19.62 -18.30 4.42
N THR A 276 -19.31 -17.07 4.81
CA THR A 276 -17.94 -16.56 4.94
C THR A 276 -17.16 -17.30 6.03
N THR A 277 -15.85 -17.07 6.11
CA THR A 277 -15.01 -17.56 7.23
C THR A 277 -15.52 -17.06 8.59
N LEU A 278 -16.29 -15.97 8.60
CA LEU A 278 -16.91 -15.37 9.78
C LEU A 278 -18.32 -15.90 10.07
N GLY A 279 -18.88 -16.73 9.18
CA GLY A 279 -20.13 -17.47 9.42
C GLY A 279 -21.41 -16.77 8.98
N PHE A 280 -21.32 -15.61 8.32
CA PHE A 280 -22.48 -14.93 7.70
C PHE A 280 -22.50 -15.11 6.18
N LEU A 281 -23.67 -14.94 5.57
CA LEU A 281 -23.83 -14.87 4.11
C LEU A 281 -23.76 -13.40 3.68
N ALA A 282 -23.06 -13.12 2.58
CA ALA A 282 -23.02 -11.80 2.00
C ALA A 282 -24.25 -11.59 1.11
N ASP A 283 -25.40 -11.32 1.73
CA ASP A 283 -26.67 -10.99 1.05
C ASP A 283 -26.76 -9.51 0.63
#